data_AF-A0A7C2IS21-F1
#
_entry.id   AF-A0A7C2IS21-F1
#
_cell.length_a   1.000
_cell.length_b   1.000
_cell.length_c   1.000
_cell.angle_alpha   90.00
_cell.angle_beta   90.00
_cell.angle_gamma   90.00
#
_symmetry.space_group_name_H-M   'P 1'
#
loop_
_entity.id
_entity.type
_entity.pdbx_description
1 polymer ?
#
loop_
_entity_poly.entity_id
_entity_poly.type
_entity_poly.pdbx_seq_one_letter_code
_entity_poly.pdbx_strand_id
1 'polypeptide(L)'
;MLDRITVSVVQHRLEAIVQEMGEAMLRTAYSQILNSSRDFSTAVCDGQGRLAAQAEHVPIHVGAMPWAVQSIREFFRGRIRPGDMFLLNDPYHGGNHLPDLTVLLPVFVDGQPVFWSINRSHHSDIGGSTHGSYNPGATEIWQEGIRITPVKLYDAGELRDDLMQMLATNVRHSRDFLGDLQAQIGSARVGERRLLRLLGEYGVETVTAAVDEILDSAERQARACIRTWKDGVYRGEA
;
A
#
# COMPACT_ATOMS: atom_id res chain seq x y z
N MET A 1 18.42 22.44 10.27
CA MET A 1 17.78 21.44 11.14
C MET A 1 16.34 21.85 11.28
N LEU A 2 15.39 21.00 10.88
CA LEU A 2 13.97 21.29 11.06
C LEU A 2 13.66 21.39 12.55
N ASP A 3 12.75 22.26 12.96
CA ASP A 3 12.35 22.31 14.36
C ASP A 3 11.53 21.06 14.74
N ARG A 4 11.67 20.61 15.99
CA ARG A 4 11.06 19.35 16.46
C ARG A 4 9.53 19.41 16.52
N ILE A 5 8.95 20.60 16.64
CA ILE A 5 7.50 20.77 16.67
C ILE A 5 6.95 20.48 15.28
N THR A 6 7.56 21.03 14.24
CA THR A 6 7.17 20.77 12.85
C THR A 6 7.30 19.29 12.49
N VAL A 7 8.40 18.62 12.86
CA VAL A 7 8.56 17.17 12.62
C VAL A 7 7.44 16.38 13.28
N SER A 8 7.14 16.67 14.56
CA SER A 8 6.06 16.02 15.29
C SER A 8 4.69 16.27 14.65
N VAL A 9 4.40 17.51 14.23
CA VAL A 9 3.14 17.85 13.56
C VAL A 9 3.01 17.09 12.24
N VAL A 10 4.06 17.06 11.41
CA VAL A 10 4.04 16.32 10.14
C VAL A 10 3.86 14.82 10.38
N GLN A 11 4.54 14.24 11.37
CA GLN A 11 4.38 12.83 11.73
C GLN A 11 2.92 12.50 12.07
N HIS A 12 2.32 13.23 13.01
CA HIS A 12 0.93 12.99 13.42
C HIS A 12 -0.07 13.29 12.28
N ARG A 13 0.24 14.22 11.37
CA ARG A 13 -0.55 14.44 10.16
C ARG A 13 -0.49 13.24 9.23
N LEU A 14 0.69 12.68 8.96
CA LEU A 14 0.84 11.49 8.13
C LEU A 14 0.13 10.26 8.74
N GLU A 15 0.24 10.08 10.06
CA GLU A 15 -0.50 9.05 10.81
C GLU A 15 -2.02 9.26 10.70
N ALA A 16 -2.51 10.49 10.85
CA ALA A 16 -3.93 10.79 10.67
C ALA A 16 -4.41 10.50 9.23
N ILE A 17 -3.57 10.73 8.22
CA ILE A 17 -3.89 10.44 6.82
C ILE A 17 -4.11 8.95 6.60
N VAL A 18 -3.18 8.10 7.03
CA VAL A 18 -3.30 6.64 6.84
C VAL A 18 -4.49 6.08 7.62
N GLN A 19 -4.81 6.63 8.80
CA GLN A 19 -6.02 6.27 9.56
C GLN A 19 -7.31 6.68 8.83
N GLU A 20 -7.36 7.88 8.25
CA GLU A 20 -8.52 8.33 7.47
C GLU A 20 -8.71 7.48 6.19
N MET A 21 -7.62 7.10 5.54
CA MET A 21 -7.65 6.13 4.43
C MET A 21 -8.25 4.80 4.88
N GLY A 22 -7.88 4.32 6.07
CA GLY A 22 -8.39 3.07 6.65
C GLY A 22 -9.89 3.15 6.98
N GLU A 23 -10.35 4.26 7.54
CA GLU A 23 -11.78 4.50 7.79
C GLU A 23 -12.59 4.56 6.49
N ALA A 24 -12.05 5.19 5.45
CA ALA A 24 -12.69 5.22 4.13
C ALA A 24 -12.82 3.81 3.55
N MET A 25 -11.76 2.99 3.65
CA MET A 25 -11.77 1.59 3.24
C MET A 25 -12.84 0.80 4.01
N LEU A 26 -12.80 0.86 5.34
CA LEU A 26 -13.70 0.11 6.22
C LEU A 26 -15.18 0.36 5.91
N ARG A 27 -15.55 1.63 5.69
CA ARG A 27 -16.95 2.04 5.50
C ARG A 27 -17.50 1.78 4.10
N THR A 28 -16.63 1.54 3.13
CA THR A 28 -17.02 1.37 1.72
C THR A 28 -16.77 -0.04 1.18
N ALA A 29 -16.07 -0.88 1.94
CA ALA A 29 -15.82 -2.26 1.59
C ALA A 29 -17.09 -3.13 1.65
N TYR A 30 -17.19 -4.06 0.71
CA TYR A 30 -18.34 -4.92 0.48
C TYR A 30 -18.21 -6.24 1.24
N SER A 31 -17.03 -6.86 1.20
CA SER A 31 -16.83 -8.17 1.81
C SER A 31 -16.60 -8.08 3.33
N GLN A 32 -17.03 -9.14 4.03
CA GLN A 32 -16.88 -9.26 5.49
C GLN A 32 -15.41 -9.29 5.94
N ILE A 33 -14.50 -9.83 5.12
CA ILE A 33 -13.07 -9.88 5.45
C ILE A 33 -12.48 -8.46 5.58
N LEU A 34 -13.02 -7.49 4.85
CA LEU A 34 -12.56 -6.11 4.89
C LEU A 34 -13.40 -5.27 5.86
N ASN A 35 -14.74 -5.29 5.75
CA ASN A 35 -15.59 -4.43 6.58
C ASN A 35 -15.81 -4.90 8.03
N SER A 36 -15.45 -6.16 8.34
CA SER A 36 -15.58 -6.74 9.68
C SER A 36 -14.24 -7.23 10.22
N SER A 37 -13.52 -8.07 9.48
CA SER A 37 -12.23 -8.61 9.93
C SER A 37 -11.05 -7.63 9.78
N ARG A 38 -11.23 -6.56 9.00
CA ARG A 38 -10.22 -5.50 8.78
C ARG A 38 -8.91 -6.02 8.20
N ASP A 39 -9.00 -6.98 7.28
CA ASP A 39 -7.83 -7.56 6.61
C ASP A 39 -7.33 -6.67 5.45
N PHE A 40 -6.92 -5.45 5.80
CA PHE A 40 -6.33 -4.49 4.89
C PHE A 40 -5.30 -3.66 5.62
N SER A 41 -4.46 -2.93 4.89
CA SER A 41 -3.53 -1.97 5.44
C SER A 41 -3.38 -0.79 4.52
N THR A 42 -3.27 0.39 5.13
CA THR A 42 -3.04 1.66 4.43
C THR A 42 -1.69 2.22 4.82
N ALA A 43 -1.00 2.78 3.85
CA ALA A 43 0.32 3.34 4.05
C ALA A 43 0.58 4.53 3.15
N VAL A 44 1.55 5.32 3.58
CA VAL A 44 2.18 6.36 2.77
C VAL A 44 3.64 6.00 2.63
N CYS A 45 4.12 5.88 1.40
CA CYS A 45 5.56 5.88 1.10
C CYS A 45 5.97 7.24 0.56
N ASP A 46 7.22 7.65 0.82
CA ASP A 46 7.78 8.85 0.19
C ASP A 46 8.13 8.63 -1.29
N GLY A 47 8.61 9.69 -1.98
CA GLY A 47 9.00 9.62 -3.38
C GLY A 47 10.14 8.62 -3.68
N GLN A 48 10.91 8.23 -2.66
CA GLN A 48 11.93 7.20 -2.77
C GLN A 48 11.39 5.78 -2.52
N GLY A 49 10.12 5.65 -2.13
CA GLY A 49 9.48 4.38 -1.81
C GLY A 49 9.76 3.88 -0.40
N ARG A 50 10.26 4.75 0.50
CA ARG A 50 10.44 4.43 1.93
C ARG A 50 9.10 4.60 2.65
N LEU A 51 8.76 3.67 3.53
CA LEU A 51 7.54 3.70 4.32
C LEU A 51 7.57 4.88 5.31
N ALA A 52 6.81 5.93 5.05
CA ALA A 52 6.77 7.14 5.87
C ALA A 52 5.71 7.07 6.98
N ALA A 53 4.57 6.44 6.71
CA ALA A 53 3.52 6.19 7.70
C ALA A 53 2.67 4.97 7.32
N GLN A 54 2.06 4.36 8.32
CA GLN A 54 1.14 3.22 8.17
C GLN A 54 0.04 3.27 9.25
N ALA A 55 -1.14 2.75 8.93
CA ALA A 55 -2.14 2.47 9.96
C ALA A 55 -1.85 1.10 10.59
N GLU A 56 -2.01 0.98 11.91
CA GLU A 56 -1.79 -0.25 12.65
C GLU A 56 -2.81 -1.33 12.26
N HIS A 57 -2.43 -2.14 11.28
CA HIS A 57 -3.22 -3.27 10.81
C HIS A 57 -2.32 -4.52 10.70
N VAL A 58 -2.32 -5.22 9.56
CA VAL A 58 -1.64 -6.51 9.41
C VAL A 58 -0.15 -6.29 9.10
N PRO A 59 0.80 -6.67 9.97
CA PRO A 59 2.22 -6.33 9.79
C PRO A 59 2.84 -6.86 8.49
N ILE A 60 2.38 -8.03 8.02
CA ILE A 60 2.88 -8.63 6.76
C ILE A 60 2.56 -7.77 5.54
N HIS A 61 1.47 -6.99 5.55
CA HIS A 61 1.15 -6.09 4.45
C HIS A 61 2.20 -4.99 4.34
N VAL A 62 2.51 -4.38 5.47
CA VAL A 62 3.27 -3.13 5.54
C VAL A 62 4.73 -3.34 5.15
N GLY A 63 5.33 -4.46 5.59
CA GLY A 63 6.72 -4.79 5.25
C GLY A 63 6.97 -4.96 3.75
N ALA A 64 5.94 -5.34 2.99
CA ALA A 64 6.04 -5.60 1.55
C ALA A 64 5.66 -4.40 0.66
N MET A 65 4.96 -3.40 1.19
CA MET A 65 4.53 -2.22 0.42
C MET A 65 5.69 -1.40 -0.20
N PRO A 66 6.83 -1.16 0.48
CA PRO A 66 7.99 -0.51 -0.14
C PRO A 66 8.51 -1.24 -1.39
N TRP A 67 8.50 -2.58 -1.36
CA TRP A 67 8.91 -3.42 -2.49
C TRP A 67 7.92 -3.35 -3.66
N ALA A 68 6.62 -3.25 -3.36
CA ALA A 68 5.60 -3.01 -4.38
C ALA A 68 5.81 -1.64 -5.07
N VAL A 69 6.11 -0.58 -4.31
CA VAL A 69 6.46 0.74 -4.88
C VAL A 69 7.70 0.64 -5.77
N GLN A 70 8.76 -0.02 -5.32
CA GLN A 70 9.96 -0.22 -6.13
C GLN A 70 9.66 -0.98 -7.42
N SER A 71 8.85 -2.04 -7.35
CA SER A 71 8.44 -2.84 -8.51
C SER A 71 7.67 -2.01 -9.54
N ILE A 72 6.74 -1.16 -9.11
CA ILE A 72 6.05 -0.21 -10.00
C ILE A 72 7.05 0.78 -10.64
N ARG A 73 7.94 1.38 -9.83
CA ARG A 73 8.93 2.36 -10.31
C ARG A 73 9.89 1.77 -11.34
N GLU A 74 10.30 0.53 -11.15
CA GLU A 74 11.16 -0.18 -12.09
C GLU A 74 10.40 -0.56 -13.37
N PHE A 75 9.26 -1.23 -13.23
CA PHE A 75 8.48 -1.72 -14.36
C PHE A 75 8.02 -0.55 -15.26
N PHE A 76 7.57 0.55 -14.65
CA PHE A 76 7.10 1.75 -15.36
C PHE A 76 8.14 2.88 -15.41
N ARG A 77 9.45 2.57 -15.33
CA ARG A 77 10.51 3.59 -15.40
C ARG A 77 10.30 4.54 -16.58
N GLY A 78 10.23 5.84 -16.29
CA GLY A 78 10.00 6.90 -17.28
C GLY A 78 8.57 6.97 -17.86
N ARG A 79 7.62 6.17 -17.33
CA ARG A 79 6.24 6.05 -17.83
C ARG A 79 5.16 6.30 -16.77
N ILE A 80 5.55 6.66 -15.54
CA ILE A 80 4.64 7.06 -14.46
C ILE A 80 4.28 8.54 -14.66
N ARG A 81 2.99 8.86 -14.65
CA ARG A 81 2.46 10.20 -14.93
C ARG A 81 1.40 10.59 -13.89
N PRO A 82 1.13 11.90 -13.71
CA PRO A 82 -0.01 12.36 -12.93
C PRO A 82 -1.31 11.69 -13.38
N GLY A 83 -2.13 11.26 -12.43
CA GLY A 83 -3.39 10.55 -12.69
C GLY A 83 -3.25 9.04 -12.92
N ASP A 84 -2.03 8.50 -13.01
CA ASP A 84 -1.83 7.05 -12.99
C ASP A 84 -2.19 6.47 -11.63
N MET A 85 -2.73 5.25 -11.62
CA MET A 85 -2.89 4.42 -10.42
C MET A 85 -2.55 2.99 -10.80
N PHE A 86 -1.87 2.28 -9.92
CA PHE A 86 -1.35 0.94 -10.22
C PHE A 86 -2.01 -0.12 -9.34
N LEU A 87 -1.97 -1.35 -9.85
CA LEU A 87 -2.43 -2.55 -9.15
C LEU A 87 -1.40 -3.67 -9.33
N LEU A 88 -1.17 -4.45 -8.28
CA LEU A 88 -0.45 -5.73 -8.32
C LEU A 88 -0.88 -6.64 -7.17
N ASN A 89 -0.64 -7.94 -7.30
CA ASN A 89 -0.66 -8.90 -6.18
C ASN A 89 0.49 -9.92 -6.27
N ASP A 90 1.29 -9.86 -7.34
CA ASP A 90 2.33 -10.84 -7.62
C ASP A 90 3.39 -10.89 -6.50
N PRO A 91 3.59 -12.04 -5.83
CA PRO A 91 4.57 -12.18 -4.75
C PRO A 91 6.00 -11.82 -5.17
N TYR A 92 6.32 -11.97 -6.46
CA TYR A 92 7.65 -11.64 -7.00
C TYR A 92 7.83 -10.14 -7.30
N HIS A 93 6.77 -9.33 -7.17
CA HIS A 93 6.77 -7.88 -7.38
C HIS A 93 6.27 -7.11 -6.15
N GLY A 94 6.54 -7.65 -4.95
CA GLY A 94 6.17 -7.04 -3.68
C GLY A 94 4.79 -7.39 -3.15
N GLY A 95 4.06 -8.34 -3.76
CA GLY A 95 2.92 -9.00 -3.13
C GLY A 95 3.33 -9.97 -2.02
N ASN A 96 2.39 -10.41 -1.19
CA ASN A 96 2.63 -11.44 -0.16
C ASN A 96 2.11 -12.80 -0.60
N HIS A 97 0.87 -12.81 -1.09
CA HIS A 97 0.16 -13.93 -1.70
C HIS A 97 -0.92 -13.35 -2.61
N LEU A 98 -1.51 -14.16 -3.49
CA LEU A 98 -2.41 -13.66 -4.54
C LEU A 98 -3.66 -12.91 -4.04
N PRO A 99 -4.32 -13.31 -2.94
CA PRO A 99 -5.48 -12.57 -2.42
C PRO A 99 -5.20 -11.13 -2.01
N ASP A 100 -3.95 -10.80 -1.67
CA ASP A 100 -3.57 -9.45 -1.26
C ASP A 100 -3.33 -8.55 -2.48
N LEU A 101 -4.35 -7.79 -2.87
CA LEU A 101 -4.22 -6.79 -3.92
C LEU A 101 -3.67 -5.50 -3.33
N THR A 102 -2.74 -4.87 -4.05
CA THR A 102 -2.12 -3.60 -3.67
C THR A 102 -2.45 -2.53 -4.71
N VAL A 103 -3.23 -1.53 -4.30
CA VAL A 103 -3.44 -0.29 -5.05
C VAL A 103 -2.36 0.72 -4.66
N LEU A 104 -1.65 1.25 -5.65
CA LEU A 104 -0.59 2.25 -5.46
C LEU A 104 -0.90 3.51 -6.27
N LEU A 105 -1.06 4.64 -5.59
CA LEU A 105 -1.37 5.93 -6.20
C LEU A 105 -0.20 6.91 -5.97
N PRO A 106 0.59 7.27 -7.00
CA PRO A 106 1.61 8.29 -6.88
C PRO A 106 0.97 9.68 -6.71
N VAL A 107 1.46 10.44 -5.73
CA VAL A 107 1.06 11.81 -5.45
C VAL A 107 2.08 12.76 -6.05
N PHE A 108 1.65 13.55 -7.03
CA PHE A 108 2.52 14.42 -7.81
C PHE A 108 2.56 15.86 -7.29
N VAL A 109 3.75 16.46 -7.26
CA VAL A 109 3.96 17.91 -7.17
C VAL A 109 5.02 18.30 -8.20
N ASP A 110 4.77 19.36 -8.97
CA ASP A 110 5.68 19.88 -10.01
C ASP A 110 6.23 18.81 -10.97
N GLY A 111 5.37 17.86 -11.35
CA GLY A 111 5.70 16.79 -12.29
C GLY A 111 6.52 15.64 -11.72
N GLN A 112 6.76 15.61 -10.40
CA GLN A 112 7.46 14.51 -9.71
C GLN A 112 6.56 13.79 -8.70
N PRO A 113 6.62 12.45 -8.61
CA PRO A 113 5.94 11.71 -7.54
C PRO A 113 6.70 11.92 -6.22
N VAL A 114 6.12 12.71 -5.32
CA VAL A 114 6.71 13.06 -4.02
C VAL A 114 6.29 12.11 -2.89
N PHE A 115 5.15 11.45 -3.04
CA PHE A 115 4.63 10.44 -2.14
C PHE A 115 3.84 9.38 -2.91
N TRP A 116 3.52 8.28 -2.24
CA TRP A 116 2.64 7.21 -2.71
C TRP A 116 1.59 6.93 -1.65
N SER A 117 0.32 7.03 -2.02
CA SER A 117 -0.82 6.61 -1.21
C SER A 117 -1.16 5.17 -1.55
N ILE A 118 -1.11 4.27 -0.58
CA ILE A 118 -1.15 2.83 -0.80
C ILE A 118 -2.26 2.20 0.04
N ASN A 119 -3.02 1.30 -0.57
CA ASN A 119 -3.91 0.39 0.13
C ASN A 119 -3.62 -1.04 -0.33
N ARG A 120 -3.38 -1.94 0.61
CA ARG A 120 -3.35 -3.39 0.37
C ARG A 120 -4.54 -4.02 1.09
N SER A 121 -5.28 -4.85 0.40
CA SER A 121 -6.46 -5.52 0.97
C SER A 121 -6.52 -6.97 0.54
N HIS A 122 -6.94 -7.83 1.47
CA HIS A 122 -7.15 -9.24 1.19
C HIS A 122 -8.54 -9.47 0.57
N HIS A 123 -8.59 -9.95 -0.67
CA HIS A 123 -9.84 -10.27 -1.37
C HIS A 123 -10.35 -11.66 -1.01
N SER A 124 -11.67 -11.81 -0.89
CA SER A 124 -12.30 -13.06 -0.43
C SER A 124 -12.16 -14.24 -1.41
N ASP A 125 -11.99 -13.94 -2.69
CA ASP A 125 -11.71 -14.91 -3.77
C ASP A 125 -10.79 -14.26 -4.79
N ILE A 126 -9.84 -15.04 -5.32
CA ILE A 126 -8.89 -14.61 -6.34
C ILE A 126 -8.87 -15.56 -7.54
N GLY A 127 -9.95 -16.31 -7.75
CA GLY A 127 -10.02 -17.36 -8.76
C GLY A 127 -9.26 -18.62 -8.35
N GLY A 128 -8.54 -19.22 -9.29
CA GLY A 128 -7.75 -20.43 -9.04
C GLY A 128 -8.58 -21.71 -9.00
N SER A 129 -7.98 -22.79 -8.51
CA SER A 129 -8.54 -24.15 -8.60
C SER A 129 -9.57 -24.49 -7.51
N THR A 130 -9.63 -23.73 -6.42
CA THR A 130 -10.58 -23.92 -5.31
C THR A 130 -11.35 -22.63 -5.02
N HIS A 131 -12.51 -22.75 -4.37
CA HIS A 131 -13.28 -21.58 -3.92
C HIS A 131 -12.56 -20.87 -2.76
N GLY A 132 -12.58 -19.54 -2.77
CA GLY A 132 -11.97 -18.72 -1.73
C GLY A 132 -10.56 -18.26 -2.10
N SER A 133 -9.81 -17.85 -1.09
CA SER A 133 -8.50 -17.20 -1.25
C SER A 133 -7.30 -18.14 -1.09
N TYR A 134 -7.51 -19.38 -0.65
CA TYR A 134 -6.40 -20.27 -0.28
C TYR A 134 -6.64 -21.71 -0.76
N ASN A 135 -5.68 -22.26 -1.51
CA ASN A 135 -5.66 -23.66 -1.91
C ASN A 135 -4.53 -24.42 -1.20
N PRO A 136 -4.83 -25.19 -0.14
CA PRO A 136 -3.79 -25.95 0.58
C PRO A 136 -3.20 -27.09 -0.24
N GLY A 137 -3.85 -27.50 -1.33
CA GLY A 137 -3.35 -28.52 -2.25
C GLY A 137 -2.56 -27.96 -3.43
N ALA A 138 -2.35 -26.64 -3.50
CA ALA A 138 -1.60 -26.04 -4.60
C ALA A 138 -0.14 -26.49 -4.58
N THR A 139 0.35 -26.98 -5.72
CA THR A 139 1.77 -27.36 -5.91
C THR A 139 2.51 -26.36 -6.81
N GLU A 140 1.78 -25.46 -7.45
CA GLU A 140 2.28 -24.42 -8.32
C GLU A 140 1.39 -23.18 -8.26
N ILE A 141 1.98 -22.00 -8.45
CA ILE A 141 1.29 -20.70 -8.27
C ILE A 141 0.08 -20.50 -9.19
N TRP A 142 0.06 -21.15 -10.37
CA TRP A 142 -1.08 -21.06 -11.30
C TRP A 142 -2.36 -21.71 -10.75
N GLN A 143 -2.25 -22.58 -9.76
CA GLN A 143 -3.40 -23.20 -9.10
C GLN A 143 -4.02 -22.29 -8.02
N GLU A 144 -3.29 -21.26 -7.59
CA GLU A 144 -3.63 -20.41 -6.44
C GLU A 144 -4.54 -19.22 -6.81
N GLY A 145 -4.60 -18.81 -8.08
CA GLY A 145 -5.41 -17.67 -8.48
C GLY A 145 -4.86 -16.84 -9.62
N ILE A 146 -5.53 -15.72 -9.89
CA ILE A 146 -5.03 -14.71 -10.83
C ILE A 146 -3.82 -14.00 -10.25
N ARG A 147 -2.71 -14.07 -10.98
CA ARG A 147 -1.47 -13.38 -10.67
C ARG A 147 -1.36 -12.11 -11.51
N ILE A 148 -1.36 -10.97 -10.82
CA ILE A 148 -1.40 -9.62 -11.36
C ILE A 148 -0.01 -9.00 -11.20
N THR A 149 0.71 -8.95 -12.31
CA THR A 149 1.96 -8.21 -12.48
C THR A 149 1.72 -6.70 -12.28
N PRO A 150 2.75 -5.84 -12.12
CA PRO A 150 2.60 -4.40 -12.22
C PRO A 150 1.76 -3.94 -13.43
N VAL A 151 0.56 -3.42 -13.16
CA VAL A 151 -0.35 -2.89 -14.19
C VAL A 151 -0.89 -1.52 -13.81
N LYS A 152 -1.26 -0.72 -14.82
CA LYS A 152 -2.06 0.48 -14.62
C LYS A 152 -3.52 0.12 -14.44
N LEU A 153 -4.10 0.54 -13.32
CA LEU A 153 -5.53 0.56 -13.03
C LEU A 153 -6.19 1.85 -13.54
N TYR A 154 -5.48 2.98 -13.40
CA TYR A 154 -5.78 4.21 -14.12
C TYR A 154 -4.59 4.59 -15.00
N ASP A 155 -4.85 5.04 -16.22
CA ASP A 155 -3.85 5.62 -17.12
C ASP A 155 -4.17 7.10 -17.32
N ALA A 156 -3.33 7.98 -16.77
CA ALA A 156 -3.50 9.43 -16.84
C ALA A 156 -4.91 9.94 -16.45
N GLY A 157 -5.52 9.33 -15.43
CA GLY A 157 -6.84 9.71 -14.91
C GLY A 157 -8.02 8.93 -15.49
N GLU A 158 -7.80 8.11 -16.53
CA GLU A 158 -8.83 7.26 -17.12
C GLU A 158 -8.80 5.85 -16.52
N LEU A 159 -9.96 5.35 -16.09
CA LEU A 159 -10.08 4.00 -15.54
C LEU A 159 -9.90 2.97 -16.66
N ARG A 160 -9.07 1.96 -16.42
CA ARG A 160 -8.92 0.78 -17.28
C ARG A 160 -10.08 -0.19 -17.07
N ASP A 161 -11.25 0.14 -17.63
CA ASP A 161 -12.46 -0.67 -17.51
C ASP A 161 -12.25 -2.10 -18.08
N ASP A 162 -11.45 -2.23 -19.13
CA ASP A 162 -11.04 -3.50 -19.72
C ASP A 162 -10.32 -4.40 -18.71
N LEU A 163 -9.38 -3.83 -17.94
CA LEU A 163 -8.68 -4.55 -16.87
C LEU A 163 -9.64 -4.93 -15.74
N MET A 164 -10.50 -4.00 -15.31
CA MET A 164 -11.48 -4.26 -14.26
C MET A 164 -12.39 -5.44 -14.61
N GLN A 165 -12.91 -5.47 -15.84
CA GLN A 165 -13.74 -6.56 -16.31
C GLN A 165 -12.96 -7.87 -16.46
N MET A 166 -11.71 -7.82 -16.93
CA MET A 166 -10.85 -9.00 -17.03
C MET A 166 -10.60 -9.64 -15.65
N LEU A 167 -10.29 -8.82 -14.63
CA LEU A 167 -10.12 -9.32 -13.26
C LEU A 167 -11.43 -9.89 -12.70
N ALA A 168 -12.52 -9.14 -12.81
CA ALA A 168 -13.84 -9.56 -12.32
C ALA A 168 -14.34 -10.86 -12.96
N THR A 169 -14.01 -11.10 -14.23
CA THR A 169 -14.36 -12.33 -14.95
C THR A 169 -13.64 -13.57 -14.40
N ASN A 170 -12.45 -13.38 -13.82
CA ASN A 170 -11.60 -14.47 -13.34
C ASN A 170 -11.77 -14.77 -11.83
N VAL A 171 -12.74 -14.14 -11.18
CA VAL A 171 -13.04 -14.34 -9.76
C VAL A 171 -14.50 -14.76 -9.57
N ARG A 172 -14.78 -15.58 -8.56
CA ARG A 172 -16.13 -16.16 -8.34
C ARG A 172 -17.11 -15.15 -7.76
N HIS A 173 -16.63 -14.24 -6.93
CA HIS A 173 -17.43 -13.23 -6.22
C HIS A 173 -17.19 -11.84 -6.82
N SER A 174 -17.44 -11.70 -8.13
CA SER A 174 -17.11 -10.50 -8.92
C SER A 174 -17.71 -9.20 -8.37
N ARG A 175 -18.95 -9.23 -7.85
CA ARG A 175 -19.59 -8.06 -7.24
C ARG A 175 -18.80 -7.54 -6.03
N ASP A 176 -18.42 -8.45 -5.13
CA ASP A 176 -17.73 -8.09 -3.91
C ASP A 176 -16.27 -7.69 -4.23
N PHE A 177 -15.60 -8.41 -5.13
CA PHE A 177 -14.28 -8.05 -5.65
C PHE A 177 -14.24 -6.63 -6.25
N LEU A 178 -15.19 -6.30 -7.14
CA LEU A 178 -15.29 -4.97 -7.73
C LEU A 178 -15.59 -3.90 -6.68
N GLY A 179 -16.50 -4.18 -5.74
CA GLY A 179 -16.83 -3.28 -4.64
C GLY A 179 -15.63 -2.99 -3.74
N ASP A 180 -14.88 -4.02 -3.37
CA ASP A 180 -13.67 -3.92 -2.54
C ASP A 180 -12.52 -3.24 -3.27
N LEU A 181 -12.35 -3.48 -4.58
CA LEU A 181 -11.36 -2.76 -5.38
C LEU A 181 -11.71 -1.27 -5.52
N GLN A 182 -12.99 -0.93 -5.66
CA GLN A 182 -13.45 0.46 -5.63
C GLN A 182 -13.24 1.11 -4.25
N ALA A 183 -13.46 0.37 -3.16
CA ALA A 183 -13.15 0.84 -1.81
C ALA A 183 -11.64 1.16 -1.64
N GLN A 184 -10.75 0.32 -2.17
CA GLN A 184 -9.31 0.57 -2.20
C GLN A 184 -8.94 1.82 -3.01
N ILE A 185 -9.52 1.98 -4.21
CA ILE A 185 -9.35 3.18 -5.05
C ILE A 185 -9.76 4.44 -4.27
N GLY A 186 -10.94 4.40 -3.63
CA GLY A 186 -11.46 5.49 -2.82
C GLY A 186 -10.54 5.85 -1.64
N SER A 187 -10.07 4.82 -0.92
CA SER A 187 -9.12 4.92 0.18
C SER A 187 -7.80 5.58 -0.28
N ALA A 188 -7.20 5.09 -1.37
CA ALA A 188 -5.97 5.68 -1.91
C ALA A 188 -6.14 7.16 -2.31
N ARG A 189 -7.28 7.51 -2.93
CA ARG A 189 -7.61 8.90 -3.30
C ARG A 189 -7.83 9.81 -2.09
N VAL A 190 -8.30 9.30 -0.95
CA VAL A 190 -8.33 10.07 0.31
C VAL A 190 -6.91 10.47 0.71
N GLY A 191 -5.98 9.51 0.67
CA GLY A 191 -4.57 9.75 0.98
C GLY A 191 -3.95 10.82 0.09
N GLU A 192 -4.15 10.73 -1.24
CA GLU A 192 -3.66 11.74 -2.20
C GLU A 192 -4.16 13.14 -1.85
N ARG A 193 -5.48 13.34 -1.67
CA ARG A 193 -6.04 14.66 -1.34
C ARG A 193 -5.46 15.23 -0.05
N ARG A 194 -5.27 14.39 0.97
CA ARG A 194 -4.74 14.84 2.25
C ARG A 194 -3.25 15.13 2.21
N LEU A 195 -2.48 14.33 1.47
CA LEU A 195 -1.05 14.57 1.23
C LEU A 195 -0.85 15.87 0.46
N LEU A 196 -1.60 16.10 -0.62
CA LEU A 196 -1.54 17.36 -1.37
C LEU A 196 -1.85 18.58 -0.49
N ARG A 197 -2.83 18.45 0.42
CA ARG A 197 -3.14 19.50 1.38
C ARG A 197 -1.99 19.75 2.36
N LEU A 198 -1.41 18.69 2.94
CA LEU A 198 -0.25 18.79 3.84
C LEU A 198 0.93 19.48 3.14
N LEU A 199 1.21 19.09 1.89
CA LEU A 199 2.25 19.66 1.05
C LEU A 199 1.98 21.13 0.72
N GLY A 200 0.72 21.51 0.48
CA GLY A 200 0.33 22.91 0.27
C GLY A 200 0.45 23.77 1.52
N GLU A 201 0.24 23.21 2.72
CA GLU A 201 0.34 23.93 4.00
C GLU A 201 1.80 24.14 4.44
N TYR A 202 2.67 23.14 4.28
CA TYR A 202 4.04 23.16 4.82
C TYR A 202 5.15 23.24 3.76
N GLY A 203 4.83 23.02 2.49
CA GLY A 203 5.79 22.91 1.39
C GLY A 203 6.43 21.52 1.29
N VAL A 204 6.81 21.14 0.06
CA VAL A 204 7.41 19.83 -0.24
C VAL A 204 8.72 19.62 0.52
N GLU A 205 9.60 20.62 0.54
CA GLU A 205 10.91 20.54 1.19
C GLU A 205 10.77 20.28 2.70
N THR A 206 9.88 21.00 3.37
CA THR A 206 9.64 20.84 4.82
C THR A 206 9.10 19.44 5.14
N VAL A 207 8.11 18.98 4.37
CA VAL A 207 7.46 17.68 4.62
C VAL A 207 8.43 16.52 4.34
N THR A 208 9.19 16.60 3.26
CA THR A 208 10.19 15.55 2.93
C THR A 208 11.34 15.52 3.94
N ALA A 209 11.86 16.67 4.36
CA ALA A 209 12.87 16.74 5.41
C ALA A 209 12.33 16.26 6.78
N ALA A 210 11.06 16.48 7.09
CA ALA A 210 10.43 15.90 8.27
C ALA A 210 10.33 14.38 8.17
N VAL A 211 10.01 13.82 7.01
CA VAL A 211 10.02 12.36 6.78
C VAL A 211 11.41 11.77 6.99
N ASP A 212 12.47 12.42 6.50
CA ASP A 212 13.84 11.98 6.77
C ASP A 212 14.14 11.90 8.27
N GLU A 213 13.80 12.95 9.03
CA GLU A 213 14.02 12.95 10.48
C GLU A 213 13.15 11.91 11.22
N ILE A 214 11.92 11.66 10.77
CA ILE A 214 11.05 10.60 11.32
C ILE A 214 11.72 9.23 11.14
N LEU A 215 12.24 8.94 9.94
CA LEU A 215 12.91 7.68 9.63
C LEU A 215 14.22 7.52 10.41
N ASP A 216 15.04 8.57 10.49
CA ASP A 216 16.27 8.56 11.29
C ASP A 216 15.96 8.39 12.79
N SER A 217 14.87 8.99 13.27
CA SER A 217 14.42 8.79 14.65
C SER A 217 14.00 7.34 14.92
N ALA A 218 13.26 6.72 13.99
CA ALA A 218 12.88 5.32 14.09
C ALA A 218 14.11 4.39 14.09
N GLU A 219 15.11 4.65 13.24
CA GLU A 219 16.37 3.90 13.19
C GLU A 219 17.15 4.01 14.52
N ARG A 220 17.26 5.22 15.09
CA ARG A 220 17.89 5.43 16.41
C ARG A 220 17.16 4.68 17.52
N GLN A 221 15.83 4.68 17.51
CA GLN A 221 15.01 3.96 18.50
C GLN A 221 15.17 2.45 18.39
N ALA A 222 15.13 1.89 17.17
CA ALA A 222 15.38 0.48 16.92
C ALA A 222 16.78 0.07 17.39
N ARG A 223 17.80 0.88 17.07
CA ARG A 223 19.18 0.67 17.52
C ARG A 223 19.30 0.74 19.04
N ALA A 224 18.60 1.66 19.71
CA ALA A 224 18.58 1.75 21.16
C ALA A 224 17.95 0.51 21.80
N CYS A 225 16.86 -0.01 21.23
CA CYS A 225 16.24 -1.27 21.67
C CYS A 225 17.22 -2.45 21.56
N ILE A 226 17.85 -2.62 20.39
CA ILE A 226 18.82 -3.70 20.15
C ILE A 226 20.01 -3.62 21.11
N ARG A 227 20.51 -2.42 21.44
CA ARG A 227 21.60 -2.21 22.41
C ARG A 227 21.27 -2.70 23.82
N THR A 228 20.00 -2.91 24.16
CA THR A 228 19.60 -3.46 25.48
C THR A 228 19.74 -4.97 25.54
N TRP A 229 19.90 -5.65 24.40
CA TRP A 229 20.04 -7.10 24.35
C TRP A 229 21.44 -7.50 24.81
N LYS A 230 21.56 -8.72 25.36
CA LYS A 230 22.88 -9.24 25.73
C LYS A 230 23.63 -9.63 24.46
N ASP A 231 24.90 -9.29 24.39
CA ASP A 231 25.76 -9.77 23.30
C ASP A 231 25.78 -11.30 23.30
N GLY A 232 25.47 -11.90 22.15
CA GLY A 232 25.41 -13.36 22.04
C GLY A 232 24.80 -13.84 20.73
N VAL A 233 24.86 -15.16 20.54
CA VAL A 233 24.20 -15.84 19.42
C VAL A 233 22.93 -16.51 19.94
N TYR A 234 21.80 -16.02 19.45
CA TYR A 234 20.49 -16.58 19.74
C TYR A 234 20.10 -17.55 18.62
N ARG A 235 19.61 -18.74 18.97
CA ARG A 235 19.14 -19.77 18.01
C ARG A 235 17.69 -20.12 18.33
N GLY A 236 16.90 -20.36 17.30
CA GLY A 236 15.52 -20.83 17.39
C GLY A 236 15.19 -21.75 16.21
N GLU A 237 14.30 -22.68 16.45
CA GLU A 237 13.66 -23.55 15.45
C GLU A 237 12.14 -23.36 15.58
N ALA A 238 11.45 -23.35 14.44
CA ALA A 238 10.02 -23.12 14.34
C ALA A 238 9.30 -24.40 13.88
#